data_AF-A0A3D4NLF9-F1
#
_entry.id   AF-A0A3D4NLF9-F1
#
_cell.length_a   1.000
_cell.length_b   1.000
_cell.length_c   1.000
_cell.angle_alpha   90.00
_cell.angle_beta   90.00
_cell.angle_gamma   90.00
#
_symmetry.space_group_name_H-M   'P 1'
#
loop_
_entity.id
_entity.type
_entity.pdbx_description
1 polymer ?
#
loop_
_entity_poly.entity_id
_entity_poly.type
_entity_poly.pdbx_seq_one_letter_code
_entity_poly.pdbx_strand_id
1 'polypeptide(L)' 'ERVRELNGGHRRRVEIARALLHEPRLLLLDEASVGLDPASRLALNQHIRSLCRERNISVLWTT' A
#
# COMPACT_ATOMS: atom_id res chain seq x y z
N GLU A 1 -18.75 -3.97 0.70
CA GLU A 1 -18.79 -3.16 1.95
C GLU A 1 -18.56 -1.70 1.61
N ARG A 2 -19.12 -0.76 2.39
CA ARG A 2 -18.78 0.66 2.21
C ARG A 2 -17.34 0.90 2.72
N VAL A 3 -16.60 1.86 2.16
CA VAL A 3 -15.21 2.16 2.58
C VAL A 3 -15.07 2.39 4.09
N ARG A 4 -16.11 2.96 4.71
CA ARG A 4 -16.18 3.20 6.16
C ARG A 4 -16.25 1.93 7.01
N GLU A 5 -16.71 0.82 6.45
CA GLU A 5 -16.88 -0.47 7.13
C GLU A 5 -15.65 -1.38 6.95
N LEU A 6 -14.69 -1.00 6.09
CA LEU A 6 -13.46 -1.77 5.89
C LEU A 6 -12.58 -1.73 7.15
N ASN A 7 -12.02 -2.88 7.53
CA ASN A 7 -10.95 -2.94 8.51
C ASN A 7 -9.70 -2.17 8.02
N GLY A 8 -8.77 -1.86 8.94
CA GLY A 8 -7.59 -1.05 8.64
C GLY A 8 -6.76 -1.58 7.46
N GLY A 9 -6.57 -2.90 7.38
CA GLY A 9 -5.84 -3.54 6.29
C GLY A 9 -6.52 -3.41 4.92
N HIS A 10 -7.84 -3.65 4.86
CA HIS A 10 -8.62 -3.48 3.63
C HIS A 10 -8.67 -2.01 3.20
N ARG A 11 -8.87 -1.07 4.13
CA ARG A 11 -8.84 0.36 3.83
C ARG A 11 -7.48 0.78 3.24
N ARG A 12 -6.36 0.35 3.84
CA ARG A 12 -5.02 0.67 3.36
C ARG A 12 -4.77 0.15 1.94
N ARG A 13 -5.22 -1.07 1.61
CA ARG A 13 -5.14 -1.61 0.25
C ARG A 13 -5.92 -0.77 -0.76
N VAL A 14 -7.12 -0.32 -0.40
CA VAL A 14 -7.94 0.56 -1.26
C VAL A 14 -7.24 1.91 -1.48
N GLU A 15 -6.62 2.49 -0.45
CA GLU A 15 -5.85 3.73 -0.59
C GLU A 15 -4.66 3.58 -1.55
N ILE A 16 -3.90 2.50 -1.42
CA ILE A 16 -2.78 2.20 -2.32
C ILE A 16 -3.29 1.97 -3.74
N ALA A 17 -4.35 1.18 -3.92
CA ALA A 17 -4.96 0.95 -5.23
C ALA A 17 -5.41 2.27 -5.87
N ARG A 18 -6.01 3.18 -5.10
CA ARG A 18 -6.41 4.52 -5.55
C ARG A 18 -5.21 5.36 -5.97
N ALA A 19 -4.11 5.32 -5.22
CA ALA A 19 -2.88 6.03 -5.59
C ALA A 19 -2.28 5.52 -6.91
N LEU A 20 -2.39 4.21 -7.16
CA LEU A 20 -1.87 3.56 -8.37
C LEU A 20 -2.71 3.83 -9.63
N LEU A 21 -3.95 4.32 -9.52
CA LEU A 21 -4.84 4.57 -10.68
C LEU A 21 -4.25 5.54 -11.72
N HIS A 22 -3.37 6.45 -11.29
CA HIS A 22 -2.76 7.45 -12.15
C HIS A 22 -1.38 7.02 -12.68
N GLU A 23 -1.03 5.74 -12.53
CA GLU A 23 0.27 5.19 -12.94
C GLU A 23 1.47 6.02 -12.45
N PRO A 24 1.56 6.31 -11.13
CA PRO A 24 2.56 7.21 -10.61
C PRO A 24 3.97 6.63 -10.76
N ARG A 25 4.94 7.48 -11.09
CA ARG A 25 6.37 7.12 -11.08
C ARG A 25 6.96 7.09 -9.67
N LEU A 26 6.31 7.77 -8.72
CA LEU A 26 6.70 7.85 -7.31
C LEU A 26 5.47 7.67 -6.42
N LEU A 27 5.52 6.68 -5.53
CA LEU A 27 4.50 6.43 -4.52
C LEU A 27 5.05 6.78 -3.14
N LEU A 28 4.37 7.68 -2.44
CA LEU A 28 4.71 8.09 -1.08
C LEU A 28 3.83 7.32 -0.10
N LEU A 29 4.43 6.56 0.80
CA LEU A 29 3.73 5.75 1.80
C LEU A 29 4.13 6.22 3.20
N ASP A 30 3.23 6.97 3.83
CA ASP A 30 3.44 7.48 5.18
C ASP A 30 2.85 6.53 6.23
N GLU A 31 3.72 6.01 7.09
CA GLU A 31 3.39 5.06 8.16
C GLU A 31 2.54 3.86 7.66
N ALA A 32 2.84 3.37 6.45
CA ALA A 32 1.99 2.44 5.69
C ALA A 32 1.56 1.17 6.45
N SER A 33 2.39 0.73 7.40
CA SER A 33 2.24 -0.51 8.18
C SER A 33 1.62 -0.35 9.57
N VAL A 34 1.29 0.87 10.00
CA VAL A 34 0.70 1.12 11.34
C VAL A 34 -0.63 0.41 11.50
N GLY A 35 -0.84 -0.21 12.66
CA GLY A 35 -2.07 -0.95 12.99
C GLY A 35 -2.26 -2.29 12.27
N LEU A 36 -1.31 -2.72 11.43
CA LEU A 36 -1.33 -4.04 10.79
C LEU A 36 -0.67 -5.10 11.68
N ASP A 37 -1.23 -6.32 11.68
CA ASP A 37 -0.58 -7.49 12.26
C ASP A 37 0.67 -7.91 11.45
N PRO A 38 1.58 -8.72 12.03
CA PRO A 38 2.82 -9.10 11.38
C PRO A 38 2.66 -9.73 9.97
N ALA A 39 1.64 -10.57 9.78
CA ALA A 39 1.41 -11.23 8.48
C ALA A 39 0.93 -10.22 7.44
N SER A 40 0.01 -9.32 7.81
CA SER A 40 -0.44 -8.24 6.93
C SER A 40 0.67 -7.27 6.54
N ARG A 41 1.58 -6.93 7.48
CA ARG A 41 2.75 -6.08 7.19
C ARG A 41 3.69 -6.70 6.16
N LEU A 42 3.95 -8.00 6.29
CA LEU A 42 4.79 -8.74 5.36
C LEU A 42 4.17 -8.79 3.97
N ALA A 43 2.87 -9.11 3.90
CA ALA A 43 2.12 -9.15 2.64
C ALA A 43 2.12 -7.79 1.94
N LEU A 44 1.92 -6.69 2.69
CA LEU A 44 1.99 -5.33 2.15
C LEU A 44 3.37 -5.02 1.57
N ASN A 45 4.44 -5.31 2.31
CA ASN A 45 5.82 -5.08 1.85
C ASN A 45 6.14 -5.86 0.56
N GLN A 46 5.74 -7.13 0.50
CA GLN A 46 5.95 -7.95 -0.69
C GLN A 46 5.20 -7.41 -1.90
N HIS A 47 3.96 -6.97 -1.71
CA HIS A 47 3.15 -6.37 -2.76
C HIS A 47 3.79 -5.08 -3.31
N ILE A 48 4.21 -4.17 -2.44
CA ILE A 48 4.89 -2.94 -2.84
C ILE A 48 6.20 -3.24 -3.60
N ARG A 49 7.00 -4.22 -3.15
CA ARG A 49 8.23 -4.64 -3.85
C ARG A 49 7.96 -5.27 -5.22
N SER A 50 6.84 -5.99 -5.40
CA SER A 50 6.42 -6.50 -6.70
C SER A 50 6.07 -5.33 -7.64
N LEU A 51 5.32 -4.33 -7.16
CA LEU A 51 4.99 -3.14 -7.94
C LEU A 51 6.23 -2.37 -8.41
N CYS A 52 7.24 -2.20 -7.56
CA CYS A 52 8.49 -1.54 -7.98
C CYS A 52 9.18 -2.29 -9.13
N ARG A 53 9.22 -3.62 -9.05
CA ARG A 53 9.89 -4.48 -10.05
C ARG A 53 9.13 -4.56 -11.36
N GLU A 54 7.80 -4.65 -11.30
CA GLU A 54 6.95 -4.92 -12.46
C GLU A 54 6.49 -3.64 -13.17
N ARG A 55 6.34 -2.53 -12.44
CA ARG A 55 5.73 -1.29 -12.98
C ARG A 55 6.67 -0.09 -12.99
N ASN A 56 7.95 -0.27 -12.70
CA ASN A 56 8.96 0.80 -12.67
C ASN A 56 8.55 1.99 -11.76
N ILE A 57 7.89 1.67 -10.65
CA ILE A 57 7.44 2.65 -9.65
C ILE A 57 8.54 2.78 -8.59
N SER A 58 8.93 4.00 -8.27
CA SER A 58 9.75 4.29 -7.09
C SER A 58 8.87 4.48 -5.86
N VAL A 59 9.32 4.04 -4.69
CA VAL A 59 8.54 4.15 -3.45
C VAL A 59 9.40 4.82 -2.39
N LEU A 60 8.87 5.87 -1.77
CA LEU A 60 9.40 6.44 -0.53
C LEU A 60 8.50 5.98 0.61
N TRP A 61 9.09 5.26 1.55
CA TRP A 61 8.39 4.68 2.70
C TRP A 61 8.96 5.30 3.98
N THR A 62 8.08 5.90 4.81
CA THR A 62 8.40 6.31 6.18
C THR A 62 7.77 5.31 7.17
N THR A 63 8.46 5.06 8.27
CA THR A 63 8.09 4.06 9.28
C THR A 63 8.19 4.64 10.68
#